data_AF-A9DHJ3-F1
#
_entry.id   AF-A9DHJ3-F1
#
_cell.length_a   1.000
_cell.length_b   1.000
_cell.length_c   1.000
_cell.angle_alpha   90.00
_cell.angle_beta   90.00
_cell.angle_gamma   90.00
#
_symmetry.space_group_name_H-M   'P 1'
#
loop_
_entity.id
_entity.type
_entity.pdbx_description
1 polymer ?
#
loop_
_entity_poly.entity_id
_entity_poly.type
_entity_poly.pdbx_seq_one_letter_code
_entity_poly.pdbx_strand_id
1 'polypeptide(L)'
;DLDNEPLVKLVGGELIETVVAHDVIGRLMIQCALQPGLAQIWEDILGFENAEFYIKRWPELDDLLFKDILISFPDAIPCGVKVAADGGKIVINPDDNYVLRDGDEVLVIAEDDDTYAPGPLPEVRKGYFPRIRDPPKYPEKILFCGWRRDIDDM
;
A
#
# COMPACT_ATOMS: atom_id res chain seq x y z
N ASP A 1 -11.29 -20.79 1.45
CA ASP A 1 -10.23 -21.49 2.19
C ASP A 1 -8.95 -21.37 1.41
N LEU A 2 -7.87 -21.04 2.11
CA LEU A 2 -6.54 -20.82 1.54
C LEU A 2 -6.08 -22.04 0.73
N ASP A 3 -6.43 -23.24 1.21
CA ASP A 3 -6.18 -24.53 0.56
C ASP A 3 -6.72 -24.65 -0.87
N ASN A 4 -7.80 -23.92 -1.20
CA ASN A 4 -8.43 -23.99 -2.52
C ASN A 4 -7.85 -22.98 -3.51
N GLU A 5 -7.12 -21.97 -3.03
CA GLU A 5 -6.56 -20.91 -3.87
C GLU A 5 -5.62 -21.45 -4.96
N PRO A 6 -4.70 -22.40 -4.69
CA PRO A 6 -3.79 -22.92 -5.71
C PRO A 6 -4.52 -23.62 -6.87
N LEU A 7 -5.60 -24.34 -6.57
CA LEU A 7 -6.40 -25.04 -7.59
C LEU A 7 -7.11 -24.03 -8.50
N VAL A 8 -7.68 -22.98 -7.90
CA VAL A 8 -8.36 -21.90 -8.63
C VAL A 8 -7.36 -21.17 -9.53
N LYS A 9 -6.19 -20.77 -9.01
CA LYS A 9 -5.11 -20.16 -9.82
C LYS A 9 -4.64 -21.06 -10.95
N LEU A 10 -4.53 -22.37 -10.71
CA LEU A 10 -4.09 -23.32 -11.73
C LEU A 10 -5.05 -23.40 -12.92
N VAL A 11 -6.37 -23.37 -12.68
CA VAL A 11 -7.37 -23.45 -13.77
C VAL A 11 -7.63 -22.10 -14.43
N GLY A 12 -7.52 -21.00 -13.70
CA GLY A 12 -7.75 -19.65 -14.23
C GLY A 12 -6.55 -19.00 -14.90
N GLY A 13 -5.33 -19.47 -14.61
CA GLY A 13 -4.10 -18.88 -15.14
C GLY A 13 -3.97 -17.40 -14.79
N GLU A 14 -3.57 -16.58 -15.76
CA GLU A 14 -3.37 -15.13 -15.61
C GLU A 14 -4.66 -14.31 -15.72
N LEU A 15 -5.82 -14.95 -15.91
CA LEU A 15 -7.11 -14.26 -16.10
C LEU A 15 -7.86 -13.97 -14.81
N ILE A 16 -7.37 -14.49 -13.67
CA ILE A 16 -8.07 -14.39 -12.40
C ILE A 16 -7.15 -13.85 -11.30
N GLU A 17 -7.74 -13.05 -10.44
CA GLU A 17 -7.16 -12.65 -9.16
C GLU A 17 -8.03 -13.22 -8.05
N THR A 18 -7.42 -13.89 -7.08
CA THR A 18 -8.13 -14.56 -5.98
C THR A 18 -8.03 -13.75 -4.71
N VAL A 19 -9.19 -13.39 -4.14
CA VAL A 19 -9.28 -12.76 -2.82
C VAL A 19 -9.86 -13.77 -1.83
N VAL A 20 -9.02 -14.27 -0.93
CA VAL A 20 -9.45 -15.22 0.12
C VAL A 20 -10.03 -14.44 1.31
N ALA A 21 -11.31 -14.07 1.22
CA ALA A 21 -11.97 -13.20 2.19
C ALA A 21 -11.75 -13.61 3.67
N HIS A 22 -11.77 -14.91 3.96
CA HIS A 22 -11.54 -15.40 5.32
C HIS A 22 -10.12 -15.05 5.80
N ASP A 23 -9.08 -15.27 5.02
CA ASP A 23 -7.70 -14.93 5.40
C ASP A 23 -7.53 -13.41 5.58
N VAL A 24 -8.03 -12.61 4.62
CA VAL A 24 -7.96 -11.14 4.64
C VAL A 24 -8.56 -10.56 5.94
N ILE A 25 -9.76 -11.00 6.32
CA ILE A 25 -10.41 -10.53 7.56
C ILE A 25 -9.59 -10.91 8.80
N GLY A 26 -8.98 -12.10 8.81
CA GLY A 26 -8.14 -12.55 9.94
C GLY A 26 -6.92 -11.65 10.14
N ARG A 27 -6.22 -11.33 9.04
CA ARG A 27 -5.07 -10.42 9.05
C ARG A 27 -5.45 -9.01 9.51
N LEU A 28 -6.56 -8.47 9.01
CA LEU A 28 -7.07 -7.16 9.41
C LEU A 28 -7.41 -7.13 10.90
N MET A 29 -8.08 -8.17 11.43
CA MET A 29 -8.40 -8.27 12.86
C MET A 29 -7.16 -8.26 13.74
N ILE A 30 -6.10 -9.00 13.37
CA ILE A 30 -4.85 -9.03 14.13
C ILE A 30 -4.20 -7.65 14.12
N GLN A 31 -4.08 -7.00 12.96
CA GLN A 31 -3.50 -5.66 12.87
C GLN A 31 -4.28 -4.64 13.72
N CYS A 32 -5.62 -4.67 13.68
CA CYS A 32 -6.47 -3.79 14.46
C CYS A 32 -6.42 -4.09 15.97
N ALA A 33 -6.21 -5.35 16.36
CA ALA A 33 -6.03 -5.73 17.75
C ALA A 33 -4.69 -5.20 18.32
N LEU A 34 -3.63 -5.20 17.50
CA LEU A 34 -2.32 -4.65 17.86
C LEU A 34 -2.32 -3.11 17.87
N GLN A 35 -3.13 -2.49 16.99
CA GLN A 35 -3.22 -1.04 16.86
C GLN A 35 -4.69 -0.62 16.70
N PRO A 36 -5.40 -0.27 17.79
CA PRO A 36 -6.83 0.01 17.79
C PRO A 36 -7.30 1.10 16.80
N GLY A 37 -6.41 2.02 16.40
CA GLY A 37 -6.72 3.05 15.40
C GLY A 37 -6.70 2.59 13.95
N LEU A 38 -6.10 1.42 13.65
CA LEU A 38 -6.01 0.91 12.28
C LEU A 38 -7.35 0.46 11.71
N ALA A 39 -8.34 0.12 12.55
CA ALA A 39 -9.65 -0.34 12.07
C ALA A 39 -10.34 0.72 11.22
N GLN A 40 -10.37 1.97 11.71
CA GLN A 40 -10.93 3.09 10.95
C GLN A 40 -10.14 3.36 9.67
N ILE A 41 -8.80 3.33 9.77
CA ILE A 41 -7.92 3.58 8.61
C ILE A 41 -8.15 2.52 7.52
N TRP A 42 -8.31 1.25 7.89
CA TRP A 42 -8.61 0.18 6.94
C TRP A 42 -10.01 0.29 6.35
N GLU A 43 -11.00 0.73 7.13
CA GLU A 43 -12.34 1.01 6.61
C GLU A 43 -12.31 2.14 5.58
N ASP A 44 -11.57 3.23 5.86
CA ASP A 44 -11.45 4.38 4.97
C ASP A 44 -10.66 4.05 3.69
N ILE A 45 -9.63 3.19 3.75
CA ILE A 45 -8.76 2.88 2.59
C ILE A 45 -9.30 1.73 1.72
N LEU A 46 -10.00 0.75 2.32
CA LEU A 46 -10.57 -0.39 1.57
C LEU A 46 -12.01 -0.15 1.11
N GLY A 47 -12.67 0.86 1.67
CA GLY A 47 -13.96 1.33 1.20
C GLY A 47 -13.84 2.14 -0.08
N PHE A 48 -14.98 2.36 -0.74
CA PHE A 48 -15.08 3.29 -1.88
C PHE A 48 -15.32 4.75 -1.46
N GLU A 49 -15.11 5.03 -0.17
CA GLU A 49 -15.43 6.32 0.45
C GLU A 49 -14.11 6.91 0.96
N ASN A 50 -13.88 8.19 0.71
CA ASN A 50 -12.63 8.91 0.99
C ASN A 50 -11.52 8.62 -0.02
N ALA A 51 -10.39 8.04 0.39
CA ALA A 51 -9.19 7.97 -0.43
C ALA A 51 -8.68 6.54 -0.57
N GLU A 52 -8.36 6.17 -1.80
CA GLU A 52 -8.03 4.81 -2.22
C GLU A 52 -6.72 4.78 -3.03
N PHE A 53 -6.28 3.56 -3.37
CA PHE A 53 -5.09 3.36 -4.18
C PHE A 53 -5.38 3.52 -5.67
N TYR A 54 -4.67 4.44 -6.31
CA TYR A 54 -4.70 4.62 -7.76
C TYR A 54 -3.31 4.43 -8.37
N ILE A 55 -3.26 3.80 -9.55
CA ILE A 55 -2.04 3.60 -10.33
C ILE A 55 -2.22 4.29 -11.67
N LYS A 56 -1.32 5.22 -11.98
CA LYS A 56 -1.41 6.01 -13.22
C LYS A 56 -0.03 6.39 -13.75
N ARG A 57 0.09 6.37 -15.08
CA ARG A 57 1.27 6.85 -15.80
C ARG A 57 1.29 8.37 -15.88
N TRP A 58 2.43 8.96 -15.56
CA TRP A 58 2.68 10.41 -15.64
C TRP A 58 3.99 10.66 -16.39
N PRO A 59 3.97 10.78 -17.73
CA PRO A 59 5.18 10.94 -18.53
C PRO A 59 6.02 12.19 -18.17
N GLU A 60 5.39 13.22 -17.64
CA GLU A 60 6.06 14.44 -17.17
C GLU A 60 6.94 14.23 -15.92
N LEU A 61 6.80 13.09 -15.24
CA LEU A 61 7.60 12.71 -14.08
C LEU A 61 8.79 11.81 -14.41
N ASP A 62 9.00 11.49 -15.68
CA ASP A 62 10.16 10.70 -16.12
C ASP A 62 11.47 11.38 -15.73
N ASP A 63 12.45 10.53 -15.39
CA ASP A 63 13.78 10.92 -14.92
C ASP A 63 13.82 11.71 -13.60
N LEU A 64 12.69 11.88 -12.92
CA LEU A 64 12.64 12.42 -11.55
C LEU A 64 12.92 11.34 -10.51
N LEU A 65 13.47 11.78 -9.37
CA LEU A 65 13.70 10.93 -8.22
C LEU A 65 12.40 10.74 -7.43
N PHE A 66 12.19 9.57 -6.85
CA PHE A 66 10.99 9.28 -6.08
C PHE A 66 10.78 10.26 -4.91
N LYS A 67 11.84 10.73 -4.25
CA LYS A 67 11.73 11.76 -3.21
C LYS A 67 11.13 13.09 -3.68
N ASP A 68 11.32 13.44 -4.96
CA ASP A 68 10.79 14.67 -5.55
C ASP A 68 9.34 14.43 -5.99
N ILE A 69 9.05 13.23 -6.52
CA ILE A 69 7.70 12.76 -6.83
C ILE A 69 6.83 12.70 -5.57
N LEU A 70 7.38 12.25 -4.44
CA LEU A 70 6.67 12.14 -3.16
C LEU A 70 6.00 13.45 -2.72
N ILE A 71 6.53 14.59 -3.15
CA ILE A 71 6.03 15.93 -2.82
C ILE A 71 5.47 16.68 -4.04
N SER A 72 5.31 16.02 -5.18
CA SER A 72 4.83 16.66 -6.41
C SER A 72 3.32 16.70 -6.53
N PHE A 73 2.57 15.95 -5.73
CA PHE A 73 1.10 15.89 -5.81
C PHE A 73 0.45 16.67 -4.66
N PRO A 74 -0.27 17.77 -4.91
CA PRO A 74 -0.97 18.50 -3.86
C PRO A 74 -2.12 17.72 -3.23
N ASP A 75 -2.83 16.92 -4.03
CA ASP A 75 -4.08 16.24 -3.67
C ASP A 75 -3.92 14.70 -3.61
N ALA A 76 -2.69 14.19 -3.61
CA ALA A 76 -2.41 12.76 -3.48
C ALA A 76 -1.07 12.48 -2.78
N ILE A 77 -0.93 11.28 -2.22
CA ILE A 77 0.29 10.84 -1.55
C ILE A 77 0.89 9.66 -2.32
N PRO A 78 2.01 9.84 -3.04
CA PRO A 78 2.73 8.73 -3.64
C PRO A 78 3.25 7.76 -2.59
N CYS A 79 2.98 6.47 -2.79
CA CYS A 79 3.40 5.40 -1.88
C CYS A 79 4.09 4.23 -2.58
N GLY A 80 4.17 4.26 -3.92
CA GLY A 80 4.89 3.25 -4.67
C GLY A 80 5.05 3.55 -6.16
N VAL A 81 5.67 2.61 -6.86
CA VAL A 81 5.86 2.64 -8.31
C VAL A 81 5.57 1.27 -8.89
N LYS A 82 4.84 1.22 -10.00
CA LYS A 82 4.71 0.04 -10.85
C LYS A 82 5.83 0.06 -11.88
N VAL A 83 6.81 -0.81 -11.71
CA VAL A 83 8.07 -0.81 -12.47
C VAL A 83 7.89 -1.54 -13.79
N ALA A 84 7.95 -0.82 -14.90
CA ALA A 84 7.74 -1.38 -16.23
C ALA A 84 8.81 -2.39 -16.62
N ALA A 85 10.07 -2.12 -16.26
CA ALA A 85 11.21 -3.01 -16.51
C ALA A 85 11.07 -4.38 -15.80
N ASP A 86 10.32 -4.42 -14.69
CA ASP A 86 10.07 -5.63 -13.90
C ASP A 86 8.70 -6.25 -14.24
N GLY A 87 8.22 -6.07 -15.47
CA GLY A 87 6.96 -6.64 -15.93
C GLY A 87 5.73 -6.05 -15.24
N GLY A 88 5.81 -4.81 -14.74
CA GLY A 88 4.71 -4.15 -14.05
C GLY A 88 4.59 -4.55 -12.57
N LYS A 89 5.68 -5.01 -11.94
CA LYS A 89 5.72 -5.27 -10.50
C LYS A 89 5.53 -3.96 -9.72
N ILE A 90 4.62 -3.98 -8.75
CA ILE A 90 4.42 -2.85 -7.84
C ILE A 90 5.43 -2.93 -6.69
N VAL A 91 6.17 -1.85 -6.50
CA VAL A 91 7.10 -1.64 -5.38
C VAL A 91 6.52 -0.56 -4.48
N ILE A 92 6.07 -0.95 -3.29
CA ILE A 92 5.60 -0.03 -2.25
C ILE A 92 6.81 0.49 -1.47
N ASN A 93 6.82 1.79 -1.17
CA ASN A 93 7.90 2.50 -0.48
C ASN A 93 9.29 2.27 -1.14
N PRO A 94 9.47 2.67 -2.41
CA PRO A 94 10.76 2.56 -3.09
C PRO A 94 11.80 3.50 -2.46
N ASP A 95 13.08 3.31 -2.80
CA ASP A 95 14.17 4.18 -2.34
C ASP A 95 13.95 5.63 -2.84
N ASP A 96 14.25 6.61 -1.99
CA ASP A 96 14.20 8.04 -2.34
C ASP A 96 14.95 8.39 -3.62
N ASN A 97 16.00 7.62 -3.96
CA ASN A 97 16.83 7.80 -5.15
C ASN A 97 16.38 6.95 -6.34
N TYR A 98 15.27 6.22 -6.24
CA TYR A 98 14.67 5.55 -7.39
C TYR A 98 14.34 6.60 -8.46
N VAL A 99 14.76 6.36 -9.70
CA VAL A 99 14.49 7.25 -10.83
C VAL A 99 13.33 6.66 -11.63
N LEU A 100 12.24 7.42 -11.77
CA LEU A 100 11.09 7.01 -12.57
C LEU A 100 11.51 6.88 -14.04
N ARG A 101 11.20 5.74 -14.67
CA ARG A 101 11.56 5.46 -16.07
C ARG A 101 10.35 5.46 -16.98
N ASP A 102 10.64 5.48 -18.28
CA ASP A 102 9.58 5.35 -19.26
C ASP A 102 8.76 4.06 -19.04
N GLY A 103 7.44 4.20 -19.06
CA GLY A 103 6.47 3.16 -18.75
C GLY A 103 6.15 2.97 -17.27
N ASP A 104 6.94 3.50 -16.33
CA ASP A 104 6.65 3.35 -14.90
C ASP A 104 5.39 4.13 -14.51
N GLU A 105 4.56 3.55 -13.64
CA GLU A 105 3.33 4.19 -13.15
C GLU A 105 3.48 4.51 -11.66
N VAL A 106 2.93 5.64 -11.22
CA VAL A 106 2.98 6.03 -9.81
C VAL A 106 1.76 5.44 -9.10
N LEU A 107 2.01 4.76 -7.97
CA LEU A 107 0.97 4.35 -7.03
C LEU A 107 0.79 5.47 -6.01
N VAL A 108 -0.43 5.97 -5.88
CA VAL A 108 -0.81 7.03 -4.95
C VAL A 108 -1.99 6.62 -4.08
N ILE A 109 -2.17 7.30 -2.95
CA ILE A 109 -3.44 7.40 -2.24
C ILE A 109 -4.08 8.73 -2.62
N ALA A 110 -5.29 8.72 -3.17
CA ALA A 110 -6.03 9.90 -3.62
C ALA A 110 -7.55 9.71 -3.46
N GLU A 111 -8.33 10.80 -3.49
CA GLU A 111 -9.80 10.75 -3.33
C GLU A 111 -10.50 10.03 -4.50
N ASP A 112 -10.05 10.27 -5.74
CA ASP A 112 -10.61 9.66 -6.94
C ASP A 112 -9.55 9.59 -8.07
N ASP A 113 -9.82 8.90 -9.17
CA ASP A 113 -8.85 8.69 -10.26
C ASP A 113 -8.53 9.96 -11.09
N ASP A 114 -9.40 10.97 -11.00
CA ASP A 114 -9.32 12.23 -11.73
C ASP A 114 -9.09 13.48 -10.85
N THR A 115 -8.99 13.32 -9.52
CA THR A 115 -8.88 14.44 -8.57
C THR A 115 -7.45 14.91 -8.30
N TYR A 116 -6.44 14.22 -8.84
CA TYR A 116 -5.03 14.52 -8.56
C TYR A 116 -4.18 14.62 -9.83
N ALA A 117 -3.17 15.50 -9.77
CA ALA A 117 -2.18 15.69 -10.82
C ALA A 117 -0.86 16.20 -10.23
N PRO A 118 0.29 15.95 -10.88
CA PRO A 118 1.55 16.52 -10.45
C PRO A 118 1.55 18.05 -10.64
N GLY A 119 2.05 18.75 -9.64
CA GLY A 119 2.27 20.19 -9.61
C GLY A 119 3.75 20.55 -9.50
N PRO A 120 4.07 21.85 -9.45
CA PRO A 120 5.43 22.31 -9.22
C PRO A 120 5.94 21.88 -7.84
N LEU A 121 7.22 21.52 -7.76
CA LEU A 121 7.84 21.11 -6.49
C LEU A 121 7.71 22.23 -5.45
N PRO A 122 7.08 21.97 -4.29
CA PRO A 122 6.98 22.96 -3.23
C PRO A 122 8.32 23.18 -2.53
N GLU A 123 8.54 24.38 -2.01
CA GLU A 123 9.69 24.63 -1.14
C GLU A 123 9.47 24.00 0.25
N VAL A 124 10.10 22.86 0.48
CA VAL A 124 10.06 22.16 1.77
C VAL A 124 11.30 22.48 2.59
N ARG A 125 11.11 22.95 3.83
CA ARG A 125 12.21 23.17 4.77
C ARG A 125 12.79 21.83 5.22
N LYS A 126 14.03 21.57 4.83
CA LYS A 126 14.78 20.41 5.29
C LYS A 126 15.16 20.57 6.76
N GLY A 127 15.07 19.50 7.52
CA GLY A 127 15.38 19.46 8.94
C GLY A 127 16.03 18.15 9.36
N TYR A 128 16.57 18.12 10.56
CA TYR A 128 17.06 16.89 11.17
C TYR A 128 15.93 16.23 11.95
N PHE A 129 15.70 14.95 11.70
CA PHE A 129 14.84 14.15 12.56
C PHE A 129 15.54 13.97 13.91
N PRO A 130 14.93 14.39 15.04
CA PRO A 130 15.52 14.13 16.35
C PRO A 130 15.62 12.62 16.54
N ARG A 131 16.72 12.13 17.10
CA ARG A 131 16.87 10.70 17.43
C ARG A 131 15.89 10.34 18.55
N ILE A 132 14.67 9.97 18.16
CA ILE A 132 13.69 9.34 19.04
C ILE A 132 14.12 7.88 19.16
N ARG A 133 14.27 7.39 20.41
CA ARG A 133 14.52 5.96 20.63
C ARG A 133 13.20 5.25 20.48
N ASP A 134 13.18 4.21 19.64
CA ASP A 134 12.04 3.31 19.60
C ASP A 134 11.82 2.72 21.00
N PRO A 135 10.59 2.77 21.54
CA PRO A 135 10.29 2.06 22.75
C PRO A 135 10.54 0.56 22.52
N PRO A 136 11.11 -0.16 23.50
CA PRO A 136 11.28 -1.60 23.35
C PRO A 136 9.89 -2.24 23.16
N LYS A 137 9.79 -3.21 22.23
CA LYS A 137 8.58 -4.01 22.09
C LYS A 137 8.43 -4.88 23.33
N TYR A 138 7.29 -4.79 23.99
CA TYR A 138 6.94 -5.62 25.15
C TYR A 138 6.10 -6.82 24.72
N PRO A 139 6.15 -7.93 25.46
CA PRO A 139 5.24 -9.05 25.21
C PRO A 139 3.79 -8.63 25.32
N GLU A 140 2.98 -9.02 24.34
CA GLU A 140 1.54 -8.76 24.30
C GLU A 140 0.76 -10.01 24.71
N LYS A 141 -0.39 -9.82 25.37
CA LYS A 141 -1.29 -10.90 25.77
C LYS A 141 -2.56 -10.79 24.96
N ILE A 142 -2.68 -11.64 23.94
CA ILE A 142 -3.85 -11.68 23.06
C ILE A 142 -4.71 -12.88 23.42
N LEU A 143 -6.01 -12.67 23.53
CA LEU A 143 -6.99 -13.71 23.78
C LEU A 143 -7.77 -13.98 22.49
N PHE A 144 -7.73 -15.22 22.00
CA PHE A 144 -8.61 -15.69 20.95
C PHE A 144 -9.83 -16.37 21.59
N CYS A 145 -11.03 -15.87 21.29
CA CYS A 145 -12.29 -16.45 21.76
C CYS A 145 -12.99 -17.19 20.61
N GLY A 146 -13.14 -18.50 20.76
CA GLY A 146 -13.71 -19.38 19.73
C GLY A 146 -12.64 -20.08 18.89
N TRP A 147 -13.05 -21.16 18.22
CA TRP A 147 -12.18 -21.92 17.31
C TRP A 147 -12.49 -21.51 15.87
N ARG A 148 -11.69 -20.57 15.35
CA ARG A 148 -11.75 -20.19 13.95
C ARG A 148 -11.24 -21.34 13.08
N ARG A 149 -11.84 -21.54 11.91
CA ARG A 149 -11.27 -22.42 10.88
C ARG A 149 -9.95 -21.81 10.39
N ASP A 150 -8.95 -22.64 10.13
CA ASP A 150 -7.64 -22.23 9.59
C ASP A 150 -6.95 -21.17 10.47
N ILE A 151 -7.00 -21.38 11.80
CA ILE A 151 -6.45 -20.43 12.78
C ILE A 151 -4.91 -20.39 12.76
N ASP A 152 -4.30 -21.47 12.28
CA ASP A 152 -2.88 -21.67 12.11
C ASP A 152 -2.30 -20.99 10.87
N ASP A 153 -3.15 -20.62 9.91
CA ASP A 153 -2.75 -19.90 8.70
C ASP A 153 -2.66 -18.36 8.87
N MET A 154 -3.09 -17.83 10.02
CA MET A 154 -3.10 -16.40 10.35
C MET A 154 -1.76 -15.85 10.83
#